data_AF-A0A432TT81-F1
#
_entry.id   AF-A0A432TT81-F1
#
_cell.length_a   1.000
_cell.length_b   1.000
_cell.length_c   1.000
_cell.angle_alpha   90.00
_cell.angle_beta   90.00
_cell.angle_gamma   90.00
#
_symmetry.space_group_name_H-M   'P 1'
#
loop_
_entity.id
_entity.type
_entity.pdbx_description
1 polymer ?
#
loop_
_entity_poly.entity_id
_entity_poly.type
_entity_poly.pdbx_seq_one_letter_code
_entity_poly.pdbx_strand_id
1 'polypeptide(L)' 'FDKTPLISGLLKGIKGQYLILDVGVLNIRKFGSYNITLTY' A
#
# COMPACT_ATOMS: atom_id res chain seq x y z
N PHE A 1 3.73 12.68 13.66
CA PHE A 1 4.56 12.17 12.56
C PHE A 1 4.55 10.67 12.66
N ASP A 2 3.75 10.02 11.80
CA ASP A 2 3.46 8.59 11.86
C ASP A 2 4.74 7.76 11.75
N LYS A 3 5.01 6.99 12.81
CA LYS A 3 6.23 6.21 13.01
C LYS A 3 6.20 4.84 12.32
N THR A 4 5.26 4.60 11.41
CA THR A 4 5.07 3.29 10.79
C THR A 4 5.36 3.37 9.29
N PRO A 5 6.63 3.25 8.88
CA PRO A 5 7.05 3.34 7.47
C PRO A 5 6.69 2.08 6.66
N LEU A 6 6.13 1.06 7.30
CA LEU A 6 5.83 -0.23 6.70
C LEU A 6 4.33 -0.50 6.80
N ILE A 7 3.71 -0.81 5.67
CA ILE A 7 2.32 -1.29 5.57
C ILE A 7 2.39 -2.68 4.97
N SER A 8 1.74 -3.64 5.60
CA SER A 8 1.66 -5.03 5.14
C SER A 8 0.21 -5.50 5.25
N GLY A 9 -0.22 -6.29 4.27
CA GLY A 9 -1.57 -6.82 4.19
C GLY A 9 -1.77 -7.65 2.92
N LEU A 10 -2.89 -8.36 2.85
CA LEU A 10 -3.25 -9.12 1.66
C LEU A 10 -3.79 -8.18 0.59
N LEU A 11 -3.15 -8.16 -0.58
CA LEU A 11 -3.64 -7.40 -1.74
C LEU A 11 -4.95 -8.01 -2.25
N LYS A 12 -6.06 -7.28 -2.06
CA LYS A 12 -7.39 -7.64 -2.54
C LYS A 12 -7.69 -7.10 -3.93
N GLY A 13 -7.01 -6.03 -4.34
CA GLY A 13 -7.19 -5.46 -5.67
C GLY A 13 -6.42 -4.15 -5.88
N ILE A 14 -6.47 -3.67 -7.12
CA ILE A 14 -5.81 -2.44 -7.56
C ILE A 14 -6.85 -1.58 -8.30
N LYS A 15 -6.95 -0.29 -7.95
CA LYS A 15 -7.81 0.68 -8.63
C LYS A 15 -7.03 1.98 -8.88
N GLY A 16 -6.52 2.16 -10.10
CA GLY A 16 -5.67 3.31 -10.42
C GLY A 16 -4.43 3.36 -9.52
N GLN A 17 -4.24 4.47 -8.81
CA GLN A 17 -3.12 4.64 -7.85
C GLN A 17 -3.37 4.03 -6.46
N TYR A 18 -4.47 3.30 -6.27
CA TYR A 18 -4.85 2.75 -4.97
C TYR A 18 -4.63 1.23 -4.94
N LEU A 19 -3.88 0.76 -3.94
CA LEU A 19 -3.84 -0.64 -3.53
C LEU A 19 -4.91 -0.86 -2.46
N ILE A 20 -5.77 -1.85 -2.70
CA ILE A 20 -6.79 -2.27 -1.74
C ILE A 20 -6.21 -3.46 -0.98
N LEU A 21 -5.81 -3.21 0.27
CA LEU A 21 -5.37 -4.22 1.21
C LEU A 21 -6.53 -4.57 2.15
N ASP A 22 -6.49 -5.76 2.74
CA ASP A 22 -7.41 -6.14 3.82
C ASP A 22 -7.32 -5.22 5.04
N VAL A 23 -6.16 -4.61 5.29
CA VAL A 23 -5.92 -3.63 6.36
C VAL A 23 -6.29 -2.19 6.00
N GLY A 24 -6.67 -1.91 4.75
CA GLY A 24 -7.04 -0.57 4.29
C GLY A 24 -6.63 -0.25 2.86
N VAL A 25 -6.78 1.01 2.46
CA VAL A 25 -6.49 1.46 1.10
C VAL A 25 -5.27 2.37 1.08
N LEU A 26 -4.23 1.98 0.34
CA LEU A 26 -2.99 2.72 0.19
C LEU A 26 -2.95 3.46 -1.15
N ASN A 27 -2.74 4.77 -1.12
CA ASN A 27 -2.42 5.55 -2.31
C ASN A 27 -0.90 5.53 -2.54
N ILE A 28 -0.44 4.88 -3.61
CA ILE A 28 0.99 4.68 -3.89
C ILE A 28 1.75 5.94 -4.34
N ARG A 29 1.02 7.04 -4.59
CA ARG A 29 1.61 8.35 -4.90
C ARG A 29 1.65 9.28 -3.70
N LYS A 30 1.10 8.87 -2.56
CA LYS A 30 1.20 9.64 -1.33
C LYS A 30 2.69 9.66 -0.96
N PHE A 31 3.29 10.84 -0.87
CA PHE A 31 4.74 11.02 -0.64
C PHE A 31 5.66 10.64 -1.83
N GLY A 32 5.15 10.69 -3.07
CA GLY A 32 5.94 10.49 -4.29
C GLY A 32 5.92 9.05 -4.78
N SER A 33 6.45 8.11 -3.99
CA SER A 33 6.42 6.68 -4.31
C SER A 33 6.59 5.80 -3.06
N TYR A 34 6.29 4.51 -3.22
CA TYR A 34 6.56 3.46 -2.24
C TYR A 34 7.37 2.34 -2.90
N ASN A 35 8.28 1.72 -2.15
CA ASN A 35 8.87 0.44 -2.53
C ASN A 35 7.92 -0.70 -2.15
N ILE A 36 7.58 -1.58 -3.09
CA ILE A 36 6.57 -2.63 -2.90
C ILE A 36 7.21 -4.00 -3.13
N THR A 37 6.91 -4.95 -2.23
CA THR A 37 7.27 -6.36 -2.39
C THR A 37 6.00 -7.20 -2.37
N LEU A 38 5.90 -8.16 -3.29
CA LEU A 38 4.80 -9.11 -3.41
C LEU A 38 5.33 -10.53 -3.26
N THR A 39 4.56 -11.38 -2.58
CA THR A 39 4.81 -12.80 -2.39
C THR A 39 3.57 -13.58 -2.79
N TYR A 40 3.72 -14.79 -3.36
CA TYR A 40 2.61 -15.67 -3.74
C TYR A 40 2.46 -16.84 -2.76
#